data_AF-A0A1C7M4W6-F1
#
_entry.id   AF-A0A1C7M4W6-F1
#
_cell.length_a   1.000
_cell.length_b   1.000
_cell.length_c   1.000
_cell.angle_alpha   90.00
_cell.angle_beta   90.00
_cell.angle_gamma   90.00
#
_symmetry.space_group_name_H-M   'P 1'
#
loop_
_entity.id
_entity.type
_entity.pdbx_description
1 polymer ?
#
loop_
_entity_poly.entity_id
_entity_poly.type
_entity_poly.pdbx_seq_one_letter_code
_entity_poly.pdbx_strand_id
1 'polypeptide(L)'
;MSTSSASSLSSPSLTPSTAPSTPVHSDSPTVYCLILHNPSSAFLKALPIRCGGNDRVLLFNGTGPVKALLSRASEVISDKALLDVEQWESFKEQDDGSEVVYYRSKTAVSKLTCALDTVDFDNLHVQTSVRTDSASLNLFADASLRAVISLQSAFVDPQLTLHILERPALTFPLLSRTPCSALNPTAHPYGMPSLSSFQDGWAAWDLITLGMIPPSLLHSKPIDLRHKPLFYLGHLPTFLNLLLTAHLRESPVPPARFTAIFERGIDPHVDDPDYCHPHSEVPIRDEDWPALPEVLAYRDRVRERLIKLYEELEAGTRVLTRRLVRTLVMILEHDGFHIETLLYILIQRSGSGMLPPPGFASPPWAHLAEQWDVIPAPTTPRAVLGPSAVVMGHDDQEPDDLLPEHERPLNGVPSLTGSSSRSGVERARAVWDMPISWVEEDGEIKVRTLYGPIAMKYAQHWPVLTSYDDFATYASSKGGRIPTEPELRLFLDTYQIGYEEGANTGFRNWHPMPATAGGSDNKGRGSNGGVWEWSSTTLASHEGFEGTTIFPGYSSDFFDPSIRLCLVPRMPLFRASEIVVQSVISISTIILIHGLGRGWPMT
;
A
#
# COMPACT_ATOMS: atom_id res chain seq x y z
N MET A 1 -51.40 -0.32 -50.52
CA MET A 1 -51.70 0.83 -49.63
C MET A 1 -51.54 0.31 -48.21
N SER A 2 -50.36 0.45 -47.61
CA SER A 2 -49.83 1.63 -46.87
C SER A 2 -49.94 1.38 -45.36
N THR A 3 -48.88 0.90 -44.68
CA THR A 3 -47.82 1.66 -43.96
C THR A 3 -48.26 2.26 -42.62
N SER A 4 -47.71 1.77 -41.50
CA SER A 4 -46.79 2.49 -40.55
C SER A 4 -47.47 2.64 -39.18
N SER A 5 -46.84 2.72 -38.01
CA SER A 5 -45.47 2.58 -37.52
C SER A 5 -45.57 2.59 -35.98
N ALA A 6 -44.89 1.67 -35.28
CA ALA A 6 -44.75 1.71 -33.83
C ALA A 6 -43.27 1.84 -33.50
N SER A 7 -42.91 2.94 -32.83
CA SER A 7 -41.56 3.27 -32.36
C SER A 7 -41.24 2.48 -31.09
N SER A 8 -40.22 1.62 -31.14
CA SER A 8 -39.57 1.06 -29.96
C SER A 8 -38.38 1.94 -29.55
N LEU A 9 -38.44 2.46 -28.32
CA LEU A 9 -37.29 3.06 -27.64
C LEU A 9 -36.36 1.92 -27.18
N SER A 10 -35.14 1.90 -27.71
CA SER A 10 -34.09 0.97 -27.34
C SER A 10 -33.46 1.36 -26.00
N SER A 11 -33.46 0.42 -25.05
CA SER A 11 -32.66 0.50 -23.82
C SER A 11 -31.17 0.35 -24.15
N PRO A 12 -30.25 1.09 -23.50
CA PRO A 12 -28.83 0.90 -23.73
C PRO A 12 -28.37 -0.44 -23.14
N SER A 13 -27.73 -1.26 -23.97
CA SER A 13 -27.17 -2.54 -23.56
C SER A 13 -25.99 -2.32 -22.61
N LEU A 14 -26.16 -2.73 -21.35
CA LEU A 14 -25.06 -2.91 -20.41
C LEU A 14 -24.18 -4.06 -20.92
N THR A 15 -22.97 -3.74 -21.38
CA THR A 15 -21.94 -4.74 -21.68
C THR A 15 -21.46 -5.38 -20.37
N PRO A 16 -21.47 -6.71 -20.23
CA PRO A 16 -20.86 -7.37 -19.09
C PRO A 16 -19.34 -7.17 -19.11
N SER A 17 -18.79 -6.77 -17.97
CA SER A 17 -17.34 -6.60 -17.76
C SER A 17 -16.62 -7.94 -17.90
N THR A 18 -15.92 -8.14 -19.01
CA THR A 18 -15.01 -9.28 -19.18
C THR A 18 -13.64 -8.90 -18.65
N ALA A 19 -13.26 -9.49 -17.51
CA ALA A 19 -11.90 -9.42 -16.99
C ALA A 19 -10.91 -9.99 -18.02
N PRO A 20 -9.79 -9.32 -18.32
CA PRO A 20 -8.83 -9.83 -19.28
C PRO A 20 -8.01 -10.95 -18.64
N SER A 21 -8.24 -12.18 -19.09
CA SER A 21 -7.20 -13.21 -19.08
C SER A 21 -6.11 -12.79 -20.08
N THR A 22 -4.87 -12.66 -19.61
CA THR A 22 -3.65 -12.25 -20.37
C THR A 22 -3.48 -10.72 -20.46
N PRO A 23 -2.26 -10.16 -20.29
CA PRO A 23 -2.02 -8.73 -20.50
C PRO A 23 -2.48 -8.37 -21.92
N VAL A 24 -3.35 -7.38 -22.04
CA VAL A 24 -3.65 -6.77 -23.33
C VAL A 24 -2.37 -6.09 -23.78
N HIS A 25 -1.59 -6.76 -24.62
CA HIS A 25 -0.55 -6.10 -25.39
C HIS A 25 -1.26 -5.04 -26.24
N SER A 26 -1.16 -3.78 -25.85
CA SER A 26 -1.57 -2.72 -26.76
C SER A 26 -0.56 -2.72 -27.91
N ASP A 27 -1.01 -2.93 -29.14
CA ASP A 27 -0.19 -2.85 -30.35
C ASP A 27 0.38 -1.43 -30.60
N SER A 28 0.07 -0.45 -29.74
CA SER A 28 0.62 0.90 -29.83
C SER A 28 2.02 0.99 -29.21
N PRO A 29 2.96 1.65 -29.92
CA PRO A 29 4.36 1.74 -29.50
C PRO A 29 4.49 2.44 -28.14
N THR A 30 5.49 2.01 -27.36
CA THR A 30 5.83 2.62 -26.08
C THR A 30 6.25 4.08 -26.25
N VAL A 31 5.70 4.96 -25.41
CA VAL A 31 6.04 6.39 -25.38
C VAL A 31 7.03 6.65 -24.25
N TYR A 32 8.12 7.33 -24.57
CA TYR A 32 9.10 7.82 -23.63
C TYR A 32 9.02 9.35 -23.58
N CYS A 33 9.02 9.95 -22.39
CA CYS A 33 9.17 11.39 -22.20
C CYS A 33 10.45 11.68 -21.43
N LEU A 34 11.36 12.46 -22.01
CA LEU A 34 12.63 12.85 -21.42
C LEU A 34 12.56 14.29 -20.93
N ILE A 35 12.68 14.46 -19.61
CA ILE A 35 12.52 15.74 -18.91
C ILE A 35 13.87 16.17 -18.32
N LEU A 36 14.30 17.37 -18.69
CA LEU A 36 15.64 17.90 -18.39
C LEU A 36 15.61 19.17 -17.52
N HIS A 37 14.42 19.65 -17.15
CA HIS A 37 14.23 20.81 -16.28
C HIS A 37 13.69 20.37 -14.91
N ASN A 38 13.36 21.33 -14.05
CA ASN A 38 12.65 21.07 -12.80
C ASN A 38 11.13 21.13 -13.03
N PRO A 39 10.42 19.99 -13.21
CA PRO A 39 9.01 20.06 -13.55
C PRO A 39 8.11 20.33 -12.34
N SER A 40 6.97 20.98 -12.60
CA SER A 40 5.84 20.99 -11.67
C SER A 40 5.06 19.66 -11.72
N SER A 41 4.25 19.41 -10.69
CA SER A 41 3.32 18.25 -10.70
C SER A 41 2.29 18.37 -11.82
N ALA A 42 1.81 19.58 -12.12
CA ALA A 42 0.81 19.82 -13.17
C ALA A 42 1.37 19.47 -14.56
N PHE A 43 2.62 19.86 -14.85
CA PHE A 43 3.31 19.47 -16.07
C PHE A 43 3.44 17.95 -16.20
N LEU A 44 3.91 17.26 -15.15
CA LEU A 44 4.05 15.80 -15.15
C LEU A 44 2.70 15.07 -15.31
N LYS A 45 1.60 15.63 -14.78
CA LYS A 45 0.24 15.10 -15.01
C LYS A 45 -0.20 15.23 -16.46
N ALA A 46 0.14 16.34 -17.11
CA ALA A 46 -0.26 16.64 -18.48
C ALA A 46 0.50 15.81 -19.54
N LEU A 47 1.61 15.17 -19.16
CA LEU A 47 2.38 14.33 -20.09
C LEU A 47 1.53 13.20 -20.68
N PRO A 48 1.64 12.92 -22.00
CA PRO A 48 0.83 11.93 -22.72
C PRO A 48 1.33 10.49 -22.48
N ILE A 49 1.38 10.09 -21.21
CA ILE A 49 1.84 8.78 -20.74
C ILE A 49 0.62 7.96 -20.31
N ARG A 50 0.44 6.78 -20.91
CA ARG A 50 -0.69 5.89 -20.61
C ARG A 50 -0.65 5.36 -19.18
N CYS A 51 -1.78 5.45 -18.50
CA CYS A 51 -1.99 4.82 -17.21
C CYS A 51 -1.97 3.29 -17.36
N GLY A 52 -1.24 2.59 -16.48
CA GLY A 52 -1.10 1.14 -16.49
C GLY A 52 -0.35 0.57 -17.70
N GLY A 53 0.35 1.42 -18.46
CA GLY A 53 1.04 1.05 -19.69
C GLY A 53 2.56 0.88 -19.54
N ASN A 54 3.21 0.62 -20.68
CA ASN A 54 4.67 0.53 -20.76
C ASN A 54 5.37 1.88 -20.96
N ASP A 55 4.61 2.97 -21.08
CA ASP A 55 5.16 4.31 -21.25
C ASP A 55 5.98 4.74 -20.04
N ARG A 56 7.06 5.50 -20.25
CA ARG A 56 7.96 5.94 -19.18
C ARG A 56 8.29 7.42 -19.25
N VAL A 57 8.45 8.03 -18.08
CA VAL A 57 9.06 9.36 -17.94
C VAL A 57 10.49 9.17 -17.43
N LEU A 58 11.45 9.72 -18.16
CA LEU A 58 12.87 9.77 -17.84
C LEU A 58 13.16 11.17 -17.30
N LEU A 59 13.15 11.32 -15.97
CA LEU A 59 13.32 12.62 -15.32
C LEU A 59 14.72 12.75 -14.71
N PHE A 60 15.47 13.73 -15.19
CA PHE A 60 16.77 14.07 -14.62
C PHE A 60 16.65 15.04 -13.44
N ASN A 61 17.45 14.82 -12.41
CA ASN A 61 17.56 15.64 -11.21
C ASN A 61 19.04 15.86 -10.88
N GLY A 62 19.48 17.12 -10.82
CA GLY A 62 20.87 17.50 -10.58
C GLY A 62 21.56 18.06 -11.82
N THR A 63 22.89 17.91 -11.91
CA THR A 63 23.67 18.54 -12.98
C THR A 63 24.66 17.55 -13.57
N GLY A 64 24.75 17.45 -14.90
CA GLY A 64 25.71 16.57 -15.57
C GLY A 64 25.29 16.11 -16.97
N PRO A 65 26.13 15.29 -17.63
CA PRO A 65 25.85 14.73 -18.95
C PRO A 65 24.82 13.59 -18.89
N VAL A 66 23.90 13.54 -19.86
CA VAL A 66 22.77 12.58 -19.84
C VAL A 66 23.11 11.20 -20.39
N LYS A 67 24.04 11.09 -21.35
CA LYS A 67 24.24 9.89 -22.19
C LYS A 67 24.49 8.62 -21.39
N ALA A 68 25.35 8.68 -20.37
CA ALA A 68 25.69 7.51 -19.57
C ALA A 68 24.48 6.95 -18.81
N LEU A 69 23.65 7.83 -18.23
CA LEU A 69 22.44 7.42 -17.53
C LEU A 69 21.35 6.94 -18.49
N LEU A 70 21.22 7.55 -19.68
CA LEU A 70 20.32 7.05 -20.73
C LEU A 70 20.74 5.65 -21.22
N SER A 71 22.04 5.38 -21.37
CA SER A 71 22.54 4.04 -21.72
C SER A 71 22.13 3.01 -20.67
N ARG A 72 22.35 3.29 -19.39
CA ARG A 72 21.90 2.41 -18.29
C ARG A 72 20.38 2.26 -18.27
N ALA A 73 19.63 3.33 -18.53
CA ALA A 73 18.16 3.25 -18.59
C ALA A 73 17.68 2.34 -19.74
N SER A 74 18.37 2.33 -20.89
CA SER A 74 18.05 1.44 -22.00
C SER A 74 18.25 -0.05 -21.64
N GLU A 75 19.24 -0.35 -20.80
CA GLU A 75 19.50 -1.69 -20.28
C GLU A 75 18.42 -2.10 -19.26
N VAL A 76 18.09 -1.22 -18.31
CA VAL A 76 17.04 -1.45 -17.31
C VAL A 76 15.68 -1.69 -17.98
N ILE A 77 15.30 -0.83 -18.93
CA ILE A 77 14.02 -0.91 -19.65
C ILE A 77 14.04 -2.05 -20.67
N SER A 78 15.24 -2.54 -21.03
CA SER A 78 15.45 -3.52 -22.11
C SER A 78 14.93 -3.03 -23.47
N ASP A 79 15.08 -1.73 -23.74
CA ASP A 79 14.70 -1.11 -25.01
C ASP A 79 15.84 -0.24 -25.57
N LYS A 80 16.51 -0.77 -26.59
CA LYS A 80 17.62 -0.08 -27.27
C LYS A 80 17.16 1.11 -28.11
N ALA A 81 15.87 1.20 -28.47
CA ALA A 81 15.33 2.32 -29.24
C ALA A 81 15.41 3.64 -28.47
N LEU A 82 15.56 3.58 -27.14
CA LEU A 82 15.76 4.73 -26.27
C LEU A 82 17.03 5.55 -26.64
N LEU A 83 18.04 4.89 -27.22
CA LEU A 83 19.29 5.52 -27.67
C LEU A 83 19.29 5.92 -29.16
N ASP A 84 18.23 5.58 -29.89
CA ASP A 84 18.09 5.96 -31.30
C ASP A 84 17.60 7.42 -31.38
N VAL A 85 18.53 8.31 -31.73
CA VAL A 85 18.31 9.76 -31.81
C VAL A 85 17.22 10.14 -32.81
N GLU A 86 16.93 9.29 -33.79
CA GLU A 86 15.88 9.52 -34.78
C GLU A 86 14.49 9.27 -34.21
N GLN A 87 14.38 8.62 -33.05
CA GLN A 87 13.11 8.36 -32.38
C GLN A 87 12.62 9.53 -31.56
N TRP A 88 13.43 10.57 -31.33
CA TRP A 88 13.05 11.67 -30.45
C TRP A 88 12.55 12.87 -31.24
N GLU A 89 11.58 13.57 -30.66
CA GLU A 89 11.09 14.88 -31.11
C GLU A 89 11.01 15.83 -29.91
N SER A 90 11.31 17.11 -30.11
CA SER A 90 11.29 18.12 -29.06
C SER A 90 9.96 18.86 -29.01
N PHE A 91 9.52 19.22 -27.81
CA PHE A 91 8.29 19.95 -27.55
C PHE A 91 8.58 21.15 -26.65
N LYS A 92 7.93 22.28 -26.96
CA LYS A 92 7.94 23.48 -26.14
C LYS A 92 6.61 23.62 -25.43
N GLU A 93 6.64 23.77 -24.11
CA GLU A 93 5.45 23.92 -23.27
C GLU A 93 5.69 24.98 -22.19
N GLN A 94 4.62 25.36 -21.48
CA GLN A 94 4.71 26.20 -20.30
C GLN A 94 4.67 25.35 -19.03
N ASP A 95 5.59 25.60 -18.10
CA ASP A 95 5.63 24.98 -16.78
C ASP A 95 5.94 26.03 -15.71
N ASP A 96 5.04 26.20 -14.74
CA ASP A 96 5.07 27.26 -13.72
C ASP A 96 5.41 28.66 -14.27
N GLY A 97 4.88 28.98 -15.46
CA GLY A 97 5.05 30.28 -16.13
C GLY A 97 6.37 30.47 -16.87
N SER A 98 7.16 29.40 -17.04
CA SER A 98 8.39 29.40 -17.85
C SER A 98 8.23 28.53 -19.10
N GLU A 99 8.78 28.96 -20.25
CA GLU A 99 8.90 28.10 -21.43
C GLU A 99 9.95 27.01 -21.14
N VAL A 100 9.55 25.76 -21.28
CA VAL A 100 10.42 24.58 -21.09
C VAL A 100 10.46 23.74 -22.36
N VAL A 101 11.58 23.05 -22.55
CA VAL A 101 11.75 22.07 -23.64
C VAL A 101 11.84 20.68 -23.02
N TYR A 102 11.03 19.75 -23.54
CA TYR A 102 11.15 18.33 -23.23
C TYR A 102 11.14 17.52 -24.52
N TYR A 103 11.57 16.26 -24.42
CA TYR A 103 11.62 15.37 -25.58
C TYR A 103 10.65 14.21 -25.40
N ARG A 104 10.13 13.70 -26.51
CA ARG A 104 9.24 12.55 -26.53
C ARG A 104 9.61 11.60 -27.66
N SER A 105 9.41 10.30 -27.46
CA SER A 105 9.54 9.34 -28.55
C SER A 105 8.42 9.49 -29.59
N LYS A 106 8.79 9.39 -30.88
CA LYS A 106 7.89 9.53 -32.02
C LYS A 106 6.86 8.41 -32.03
N THR A 107 5.61 8.80 -32.18
CA THR A 107 4.50 7.88 -32.46
C THR A 107 4.49 7.49 -33.94
N ALA A 108 3.74 6.44 -34.30
CA ALA A 108 3.57 6.05 -35.71
C ALA A 108 3.06 7.20 -36.60
N VAL A 109 2.30 8.15 -36.02
CA VAL A 109 1.76 9.32 -36.71
C VAL A 109 2.83 10.41 -36.89
N SER A 110 3.69 10.67 -35.89
CA SER A 110 4.74 11.69 -35.99
C SER A 110 5.92 11.31 -36.89
N LYS A 111 6.10 10.01 -37.22
CA LYS A 111 7.11 9.56 -38.20
C LYS A 111 6.84 10.00 -39.65
N LEU A 112 5.64 10.51 -39.97
CA LEU A 112 5.23 10.86 -41.33
C LEU A 112 5.36 12.36 -41.67
N THR A 113 5.59 13.25 -40.68
CA THR A 113 5.31 14.69 -40.85
C THR A 113 6.40 15.67 -40.38
N CYS A 114 7.47 15.27 -39.69
CA CYS A 114 8.41 16.22 -39.09
C CYS A 114 9.84 16.21 -39.67
N ALA A 115 10.42 17.41 -39.81
CA ALA A 115 11.80 17.65 -40.20
C ALA A 115 12.78 17.31 -39.04
N LEU A 116 14.01 16.99 -39.43
CA LEU A 116 15.09 16.43 -38.61
C LEU A 116 15.66 17.41 -37.57
N ASP A 117 15.04 17.54 -36.40
CA ASP A 117 15.75 17.95 -35.18
C ASP A 117 16.19 16.68 -34.44
N THR A 118 17.40 16.20 -34.70
CA THR A 118 17.98 15.05 -34.00
C THR A 118 18.53 15.48 -32.65
N VAL A 119 18.21 14.73 -31.60
CA VAL A 119 18.73 14.98 -30.25
C VAL A 119 20.17 14.51 -30.18
N ASP A 120 21.09 15.42 -29.87
CA ASP A 120 22.49 15.09 -29.65
C ASP A 120 22.74 14.74 -28.17
N PHE A 121 22.58 13.46 -27.82
CA PHE A 121 22.80 12.98 -26.45
C PHE A 121 24.24 13.14 -25.97
N ASP A 122 25.23 13.23 -26.86
CA ASP A 122 26.64 13.43 -26.47
C ASP A 122 26.88 14.82 -25.90
N ASN A 123 26.19 15.82 -26.43
CA ASN A 123 26.31 17.21 -25.99
C ASN A 123 25.22 17.64 -25.00
N LEU A 124 24.18 16.83 -24.80
CA LEU A 124 23.07 17.16 -23.92
C LEU A 124 23.49 17.11 -22.43
N HIS A 125 23.37 18.27 -21.78
CA HIS A 125 23.68 18.46 -20.36
C HIS A 125 22.45 18.97 -19.62
N VAL A 126 22.24 18.44 -18.42
CA VAL A 126 21.21 18.90 -17.49
C VAL A 126 21.83 19.82 -16.46
N GLN A 127 21.12 20.87 -16.11
CA GLN A 127 21.47 21.75 -14.99
C GLN A 127 20.21 22.13 -14.24
N THR A 128 19.89 21.37 -13.19
CA THR A 128 18.75 21.63 -12.31
C THR A 128 19.19 21.70 -10.85
N SER A 129 18.39 22.38 -10.02
CA SER A 129 18.58 22.31 -8.57
C SER A 129 18.26 20.90 -8.07
N VAL A 130 19.15 20.31 -7.28
CA VAL A 130 18.97 18.97 -6.72
C VAL A 130 17.77 18.95 -5.76
N ARG A 131 16.82 18.05 -6.02
CA ARG A 131 15.77 17.67 -5.05
C ARG A 131 16.22 16.51 -4.18
N THR A 132 15.79 16.51 -2.93
CA THR A 132 15.93 15.34 -2.05
C THR A 132 15.06 14.18 -2.55
N ASP A 133 15.39 12.95 -2.16
CA ASP A 133 14.62 11.76 -2.55
C ASP A 133 13.15 11.87 -2.11
N SER A 134 12.88 12.32 -0.87
CA SER A 134 11.52 12.53 -0.38
C SER A 134 10.75 13.58 -1.20
N ALA A 135 11.40 14.69 -1.58
CA ALA A 135 10.77 15.70 -2.42
C ALA A 135 10.46 15.18 -3.83
N SER A 136 11.35 14.38 -4.40
CA SER A 136 11.12 13.70 -5.69
C SER A 136 9.95 12.71 -5.58
N LEU A 137 9.92 11.84 -4.56
CA LEU A 137 8.82 10.90 -4.35
C LEU A 137 7.46 11.59 -4.15
N ASN A 138 7.44 12.72 -3.43
CA ASN A 138 6.23 13.52 -3.23
C ASN A 138 5.77 14.17 -4.53
N LEU A 139 6.68 14.68 -5.36
CA LEU A 139 6.36 15.18 -6.70
C LEU A 139 5.74 14.10 -7.59
N PHE A 140 6.27 12.86 -7.52
CA PHE A 140 5.75 11.75 -8.33
C PHE A 140 4.35 11.35 -7.86
N ALA A 141 4.15 11.19 -6.55
CA ALA A 141 2.85 10.89 -5.97
C ALA A 141 1.83 11.98 -6.33
N ASP A 142 2.20 13.26 -6.16
CA ASP A 142 1.35 14.39 -6.55
C ASP A 142 0.99 14.31 -8.02
N ALA A 143 1.89 13.85 -8.91
CA ALA A 143 1.69 13.72 -10.36
C ALA A 143 1.06 12.39 -10.82
N SER A 144 0.63 11.53 -9.90
CA SER A 144 0.16 10.16 -10.18
C SER A 144 1.18 9.34 -10.97
N LEU A 145 2.45 9.47 -10.58
CA LEU A 145 3.58 8.70 -11.12
C LEU A 145 4.24 7.89 -10.00
N ARG A 146 4.91 6.80 -10.39
CA ARG A 146 5.70 5.95 -9.50
C ARG A 146 7.11 5.79 -10.06
N ALA A 147 8.12 5.83 -9.19
CA ALA A 147 9.49 5.50 -9.59
C ALA A 147 9.66 3.97 -9.68
N VAL A 148 10.10 3.49 -10.85
CA VAL A 148 10.50 2.10 -11.07
C VAL A 148 11.91 1.86 -10.53
N ILE A 149 12.83 2.79 -10.81
CA ILE A 149 14.20 2.81 -10.30
C ILE A 149 14.79 4.23 -10.42
N SER A 150 15.82 4.54 -9.64
CA SER A 150 16.58 5.79 -9.76
C SER A 150 18.06 5.49 -9.99
N LEU A 151 18.60 5.92 -11.12
CA LEU A 151 19.97 5.65 -11.54
C LEU A 151 20.85 6.86 -11.24
N GLN A 152 21.92 6.66 -10.47
CA GLN A 152 22.88 7.72 -10.13
C GLN A 152 24.12 7.67 -11.03
N SER A 153 24.67 8.84 -11.36
CA SER A 153 25.94 8.97 -12.07
C SER A 153 27.09 8.46 -11.20
N ALA A 154 27.98 7.64 -11.77
CA ALA A 154 28.96 6.91 -10.96
C ALA A 154 30.03 7.82 -10.30
N PHE A 155 30.38 8.99 -10.87
CA PHE A 155 31.56 9.77 -10.42
C PHE A 155 31.52 11.28 -10.75
N VAL A 156 30.38 11.97 -10.64
CA VAL A 156 30.34 13.42 -10.91
C VAL A 156 29.80 14.15 -9.69
N ASP A 157 30.61 15.06 -9.14
CA ASP A 157 30.12 16.22 -8.41
C ASP A 157 30.04 17.36 -9.44
N PRO A 158 28.85 17.90 -9.73
CA PRO A 158 27.55 17.65 -9.09
C PRO A 158 26.91 16.30 -9.46
N GLN A 159 26.21 15.69 -8.51
CA GLN A 159 25.53 14.41 -8.67
C GLN A 159 24.33 14.55 -9.62
N LEU A 160 24.27 13.68 -10.64
CA LEU A 160 23.13 13.57 -11.54
C LEU A 160 22.38 12.27 -11.26
N THR A 161 21.06 12.36 -11.11
CA THR A 161 20.16 11.22 -10.98
C THR A 161 19.17 11.19 -12.14
N LEU A 162 18.91 10.02 -12.69
CA LEU A 162 17.84 9.76 -13.63
C LEU A 162 16.78 8.88 -12.96
N HIS A 163 15.58 9.40 -12.79
CA HIS A 163 14.43 8.63 -12.34
C HIS A 163 13.69 8.04 -13.55
N ILE A 164 13.49 6.72 -13.54
CA ILE A 164 12.62 6.04 -14.50
C ILE A 164 11.25 5.89 -13.85
N LEU A 165 10.28 6.65 -14.35
CA LEU A 165 8.94 6.72 -13.79
C LEU A 165 7.92 6.04 -14.70
N GLU A 166 6.87 5.50 -14.10
CA GLU A 166 5.67 5.01 -14.77
C GLU A 166 4.42 5.76 -14.28
N ARG A 167 3.34 5.72 -15.07
CA ARG A 167 2.00 6.07 -14.61
C ARG A 167 1.27 4.76 -14.27
N PRO A 168 1.32 4.30 -13.01
CA PRO A 168 0.76 3.00 -12.66
C PRO A 168 -0.78 3.02 -12.67
N ALA A 169 -1.40 1.85 -12.61
CA ALA A 169 -2.86 1.72 -12.55
C ALA A 169 -3.50 2.40 -11.32
N LEU A 170 -2.77 2.51 -10.21
CA LEU A 170 -3.19 3.22 -9.01
C LEU A 170 -2.02 3.95 -8.34
N THR A 171 -2.33 5.09 -7.71
CA THR A 171 -1.43 5.86 -6.83
C THR A 171 -2.24 6.48 -5.71
N PHE A 172 -1.67 6.61 -4.53
CA PHE A 172 -2.32 7.30 -3.42
C PHE A 172 -1.80 8.73 -3.23
N PRO A 173 -2.70 9.70 -2.99
CA PRO A 173 -2.32 11.08 -2.74
C PRO A 173 -1.54 11.21 -1.44
N LEU A 174 -0.79 12.30 -1.33
CA LEU A 174 -0.11 12.69 -0.10
C LEU A 174 -1.14 13.08 0.97
N LEU A 175 -0.91 12.70 2.22
CA LEU A 175 -1.81 13.02 3.34
C LEU A 175 -1.86 14.53 3.61
N SER A 176 -0.72 15.22 3.46
CA SER A 176 -0.62 16.69 3.56
C SER A 176 -1.41 17.44 2.48
N ARG A 177 -1.87 16.74 1.44
CA ARG A 177 -2.69 17.28 0.34
C ARG A 177 -4.17 17.00 0.51
N THR A 178 -4.60 16.51 1.68
CA THR A 178 -6.02 16.33 1.98
C THR A 178 -6.78 17.64 1.70
N PRO A 179 -7.79 17.64 0.81
CA PRO A 179 -8.48 18.86 0.47
C PRO A 179 -9.45 19.28 1.58
N CYS A 180 -9.61 20.59 1.75
CA CYS A 180 -10.72 21.14 2.52
C CYS A 180 -12.04 20.86 1.81
N SER A 181 -13.08 20.50 2.57
CA SER A 181 -14.45 20.33 2.06
C SER A 181 -15.48 20.81 3.08
N ALA A 182 -16.76 20.86 2.69
CA ALA A 182 -17.84 21.18 3.61
C ALA A 182 -17.91 20.19 4.79
N LEU A 183 -17.58 18.92 4.56
CA LEU A 183 -17.59 17.85 5.57
C LEU A 183 -16.26 17.72 6.32
N ASN A 184 -15.16 18.30 5.82
CA ASN A 184 -13.85 18.34 6.46
C ASN A 184 -13.21 19.73 6.29
N PRO A 185 -13.72 20.76 7.00
CA PRO A 185 -13.32 22.15 6.80
C PRO A 185 -11.87 22.42 7.24
N THR A 186 -11.31 21.62 8.14
CA THR A 186 -9.93 21.76 8.61
C THR A 186 -8.92 21.05 7.71
N ALA A 187 -9.38 20.36 6.65
CA ALA A 187 -8.54 19.52 5.80
C ALA A 187 -7.72 18.50 6.63
N HIS A 188 -8.23 18.05 7.78
CA HIS A 188 -7.49 17.16 8.65
C HIS A 188 -7.43 15.76 8.00
N PRO A 189 -6.25 15.19 7.76
CA PRO A 189 -6.11 13.91 7.06
C PRO A 189 -6.79 12.75 7.80
N TYR A 190 -6.93 12.85 9.12
CA TYR A 190 -7.57 11.85 9.99
C TYR A 190 -8.96 12.32 10.47
N GLY A 191 -9.55 13.32 9.80
CA GLY A 191 -10.95 13.70 10.03
C GLY A 191 -11.92 12.80 9.27
N MET A 192 -13.09 13.37 8.95
CA MET A 192 -14.09 12.74 8.06
C MET A 192 -13.43 12.27 6.76
N PRO A 193 -13.46 10.95 6.45
CA PRO A 193 -12.98 10.44 5.18
C PRO A 193 -13.71 11.10 4.01
N SER A 194 -13.00 11.37 2.91
CA SER A 194 -13.65 11.81 1.68
C SER A 194 -14.26 10.61 0.93
N LEU A 195 -15.26 10.85 0.10
CA LEU A 195 -15.75 9.83 -0.83
C LEU A 195 -14.64 9.33 -1.75
N SER A 196 -13.71 10.20 -2.15
CA SER A 196 -12.54 9.81 -2.95
C SER A 196 -11.64 8.81 -2.22
N SER A 197 -11.52 8.89 -0.88
CA SER A 197 -10.73 7.93 -0.10
C SER A 197 -11.32 6.52 -0.19
N PHE A 198 -12.65 6.40 -0.16
CA PHE A 198 -13.33 5.13 -0.40
C PHE A 198 -13.14 4.65 -1.84
N GLN A 199 -13.26 5.56 -2.82
CA GLN A 199 -13.06 5.22 -4.24
C GLN A 199 -11.63 4.73 -4.53
N ASP A 200 -10.62 5.34 -3.91
CA ASP A 200 -9.22 4.90 -4.03
C ASP A 200 -9.04 3.49 -3.43
N GLY A 201 -9.62 3.24 -2.26
CA GLY A 201 -9.65 1.90 -1.63
C GLY A 201 -10.38 0.86 -2.48
N TRP A 202 -11.52 1.24 -3.08
CA TRP A 202 -12.28 0.39 -4.00
C TRP A 202 -11.51 0.07 -5.27
N ALA A 203 -10.77 1.03 -5.83
CA ALA A 203 -9.93 0.82 -6.99
C ALA A 203 -8.80 -0.17 -6.68
N ALA A 204 -8.15 -0.04 -5.51
CA ALA A 204 -7.15 -1.01 -5.05
C ALA A 204 -7.75 -2.40 -4.83
N TRP A 205 -8.90 -2.47 -4.15
CA TRP A 205 -9.62 -3.73 -3.91
C TRP A 205 -10.00 -4.43 -5.22
N ASP A 206 -10.52 -3.67 -6.20
CA ASP A 206 -10.94 -4.21 -7.49
C ASP A 206 -9.73 -4.64 -8.34
N LEU A 207 -8.63 -3.89 -8.31
CA LEU A 207 -7.38 -4.28 -8.96
C LEU A 207 -6.86 -5.62 -8.40
N ILE A 208 -6.90 -5.79 -7.08
CA ILE A 208 -6.44 -7.03 -6.43
C ILE A 208 -7.41 -8.18 -6.75
N THR A 209 -8.69 -8.02 -6.42
CA THR A 209 -9.66 -9.12 -6.49
C THR A 209 -10.06 -9.52 -7.90
N LEU A 210 -10.07 -8.58 -8.85
CA LEU A 210 -10.50 -8.83 -10.24
C LEU A 210 -9.34 -8.81 -11.24
N GLY A 211 -8.19 -8.23 -10.87
CA GLY A 211 -7.01 -8.15 -11.72
C GLY A 211 -5.91 -9.14 -11.35
N MET A 212 -5.74 -9.49 -10.08
CA MET A 212 -4.67 -10.39 -9.62
C MET A 212 -5.14 -11.83 -9.39
N ILE A 213 -6.44 -12.05 -9.19
CA ILE A 213 -7.02 -13.37 -8.90
C ILE A 213 -7.78 -13.88 -10.13
N PRO A 214 -7.27 -14.90 -10.84
CA PRO A 214 -8.04 -15.56 -11.88
C PRO A 214 -9.35 -16.12 -11.35
N PRO A 215 -10.46 -16.08 -12.12
CA PRO A 215 -11.75 -16.63 -11.68
C PRO A 215 -11.70 -18.09 -11.22
N SER A 216 -10.82 -18.90 -11.82
CA SER A 216 -10.61 -20.30 -11.44
C SER A 216 -10.01 -20.49 -10.04
N LEU A 217 -9.43 -19.45 -9.44
CA LEU A 217 -8.81 -19.48 -8.10
C LEU A 217 -9.68 -18.82 -7.02
N LEU A 218 -10.87 -18.30 -7.36
CA LEU A 218 -11.77 -17.69 -6.38
C LEU A 218 -12.23 -18.66 -5.28
N HIS A 219 -12.30 -19.94 -5.62
CA HIS A 219 -12.65 -21.02 -4.70
C HIS A 219 -11.41 -21.76 -4.13
N SER A 220 -10.20 -21.30 -4.43
CA SER A 220 -9.01 -21.87 -3.81
C SER A 220 -8.91 -21.49 -2.34
N LYS A 221 -8.18 -22.29 -1.56
CA LYS A 221 -7.88 -21.99 -0.15
C LYS A 221 -6.36 -21.98 0.05
N PRO A 222 -5.66 -20.89 -0.30
CA PRO A 222 -4.20 -20.82 -0.20
C PRO A 222 -3.64 -20.96 1.22
N ILE A 223 -4.45 -20.59 2.22
CA ILE A 223 -4.14 -20.71 3.64
C ILE A 223 -5.31 -21.42 4.30
N ASP A 224 -5.07 -22.56 4.94
CA ASP A 224 -6.14 -23.39 5.54
C ASP A 224 -6.89 -22.69 6.68
N LEU A 225 -6.24 -21.74 7.36
CA LEU A 225 -6.81 -20.93 8.44
C LEU A 225 -7.56 -19.68 7.93
N ARG A 226 -7.82 -19.58 6.62
CA ARG A 226 -8.50 -18.44 5.99
C ARG A 226 -9.62 -18.89 5.07
N HIS A 227 -10.61 -18.01 4.89
CA HIS A 227 -11.63 -18.23 3.87
C HIS A 227 -11.05 -18.13 2.46
N LYS A 228 -11.81 -18.67 1.49
CA LYS A 228 -11.52 -18.60 0.06
C LYS A 228 -11.60 -17.14 -0.43
N PRO A 229 -10.87 -16.72 -1.48
CA PRO A 229 -10.92 -15.35 -1.99
C PRO A 229 -12.33 -14.81 -2.27
N LEU A 230 -13.26 -15.65 -2.76
CA LEU A 230 -14.65 -15.26 -3.00
C LEU A 230 -15.36 -14.72 -1.74
N PHE A 231 -15.02 -15.22 -0.55
CA PHE A 231 -15.60 -14.74 0.70
C PHE A 231 -15.35 -13.25 0.88
N TYR A 232 -14.10 -12.80 0.68
CA TYR A 232 -13.73 -11.43 0.95
C TYR A 232 -14.40 -10.43 0.00
N LEU A 233 -14.68 -10.84 -1.24
CA LEU A 233 -15.45 -10.05 -2.23
C LEU A 233 -16.86 -9.71 -1.73
N GLY A 234 -17.49 -10.61 -0.97
CA GLY A 234 -18.78 -10.37 -0.32
C GLY A 234 -18.66 -9.74 1.07
N HIS A 235 -17.56 -10.01 1.79
CA HIS A 235 -17.34 -9.55 3.16
C HIS A 235 -17.26 -8.03 3.27
N LEU A 236 -16.41 -7.36 2.48
CA LEU A 236 -16.26 -5.90 2.56
C LEU A 236 -17.57 -5.13 2.34
N PRO A 237 -18.34 -5.37 1.26
CA PRO A 237 -19.63 -4.70 1.12
C PRO A 237 -20.63 -5.11 2.22
N THR A 238 -20.53 -6.33 2.77
CA THR A 238 -21.40 -6.74 3.89
C THR A 238 -21.09 -5.98 5.17
N PHE A 239 -19.82 -5.78 5.51
CA PHE A 239 -19.40 -5.00 6.67
C PHE A 239 -19.92 -3.55 6.59
N LEU A 240 -19.68 -2.88 5.46
CA LEU A 240 -20.21 -1.55 5.17
C LEU A 240 -21.74 -1.50 5.28
N ASN A 241 -22.44 -2.48 4.68
CA ASN A 241 -23.89 -2.54 4.68
C ASN A 241 -24.47 -2.69 6.10
N LEU A 242 -23.88 -3.55 6.93
CA LEU A 242 -24.32 -3.78 8.31
C LEU A 242 -24.12 -2.54 9.19
N LEU A 243 -22.94 -1.93 9.15
CA LEU A 243 -22.66 -0.72 9.95
C LEU A 243 -23.55 0.46 9.56
N LEU A 244 -23.76 0.70 8.26
CA LEU A 244 -24.68 1.74 7.82
C LEU A 244 -26.14 1.42 8.18
N THR A 245 -26.56 0.16 8.08
CA THR A 245 -27.92 -0.23 8.51
C THR A 245 -28.13 -0.01 9.99
N ALA A 246 -27.19 -0.41 10.84
CA ALA A 246 -27.26 -0.20 12.27
C ALA A 246 -27.28 1.30 12.62
N HIS A 247 -26.40 2.09 12.00
CA HIS A 247 -26.29 3.52 12.26
C HIS A 247 -27.52 4.30 11.77
N LEU A 248 -27.94 4.07 10.52
CA LEU A 248 -29.05 4.80 9.89
C LEU A 248 -30.43 4.28 10.29
N ARG A 249 -30.49 3.10 10.93
CA ARG A 249 -31.74 2.38 11.28
C ARG A 249 -32.62 2.12 10.06
N GLU A 250 -31.97 1.72 8.97
CA GLU A 250 -32.58 1.46 7.67
C GLU A 250 -32.41 -0.01 7.28
N SER A 251 -33.31 -0.55 6.46
CA SER A 251 -33.20 -1.92 5.94
C SER A 251 -31.86 -2.15 5.23
N PRO A 252 -31.23 -3.33 5.39
CA PRO A 252 -29.99 -3.66 4.70
C PRO A 252 -30.20 -3.75 3.19
N VAL A 253 -29.16 -3.41 2.44
CA VAL A 253 -29.12 -3.63 0.99
C VAL A 253 -29.28 -5.13 0.73
N PRO A 254 -30.22 -5.56 -0.15
CA PRO A 254 -30.46 -6.97 -0.43
C PRO A 254 -29.34 -7.59 -1.31
N PRO A 255 -29.19 -8.93 -1.29
CA PRO A 255 -30.07 -9.90 -0.61
C PRO A 255 -29.70 -10.11 0.86
N ALA A 256 -30.72 -10.23 1.73
CA ALA A 256 -30.51 -10.40 3.17
C ALA A 256 -29.65 -11.63 3.52
N ARG A 257 -29.71 -12.70 2.72
CA ARG A 257 -28.89 -13.91 2.94
C ARG A 257 -27.38 -13.64 2.91
N PHE A 258 -26.91 -12.58 2.27
CA PHE A 258 -25.48 -12.23 2.23
C PHE A 258 -24.97 -11.76 3.58
N THR A 259 -25.82 -11.16 4.41
CA THR A 259 -25.39 -10.80 5.77
C THR A 259 -25.07 -12.05 6.58
N ALA A 260 -25.81 -13.15 6.42
CA ALA A 260 -25.48 -14.39 7.12
C ALA A 260 -24.15 -15.03 6.66
N ILE A 261 -23.88 -14.99 5.35
CA ILE A 261 -22.72 -15.67 4.75
C ILE A 261 -21.41 -14.89 4.94
N PHE A 262 -21.47 -13.55 4.87
CA PHE A 262 -20.29 -12.71 4.73
C PHE A 262 -20.05 -11.77 5.93
N GLU A 263 -20.80 -11.87 7.02
CA GLU A 263 -20.70 -10.94 8.16
C GLU A 263 -19.39 -11.09 8.95
N ARG A 264 -18.98 -12.32 9.28
CA ARG A 264 -17.83 -12.57 10.18
C ARG A 264 -16.90 -13.62 9.61
N GLY A 265 -15.62 -13.26 9.49
CA GLY A 265 -14.56 -14.16 9.01
C GLY A 265 -14.21 -15.28 9.99
N ILE A 266 -13.47 -16.28 9.50
CA ILE A 266 -12.97 -17.41 10.27
C ILE A 266 -11.83 -17.00 11.20
N ASP A 267 -11.88 -17.49 12.44
CA ASP A 267 -10.90 -17.20 13.47
C ASP A 267 -10.52 -18.47 14.26
N PRO A 268 -9.65 -19.33 13.70
CA PRO A 268 -9.18 -20.54 14.37
C PRO A 268 -8.26 -20.19 15.54
N HIS A 269 -8.34 -20.95 16.63
CA HIS A 269 -7.44 -20.76 17.76
C HIS A 269 -6.03 -21.21 17.42
N VAL A 270 -5.03 -20.41 17.80
CA VAL A 270 -3.63 -20.62 17.39
C VAL A 270 -3.05 -21.88 18.02
N ASP A 271 -3.32 -22.10 19.32
CA ASP A 271 -2.75 -23.22 20.07
C ASP A 271 -3.64 -24.48 20.08
N ASP A 272 -4.89 -24.38 19.63
CA ASP A 272 -5.86 -25.47 19.62
C ASP A 272 -6.47 -25.60 18.21
N PRO A 273 -5.94 -26.49 17.36
CA PRO A 273 -6.38 -26.62 15.99
C PRO A 273 -7.82 -27.15 15.84
N ASP A 274 -8.39 -27.72 16.91
CA ASP A 274 -9.76 -28.24 16.93
C ASP A 274 -10.79 -27.19 17.38
N TYR A 275 -10.34 -26.03 17.87
CA TYR A 275 -11.19 -24.94 18.34
C TYR A 275 -11.16 -23.75 17.36
N CYS A 276 -12.36 -23.25 17.02
CA CYS A 276 -12.56 -22.07 16.18
C CYS A 276 -13.59 -21.15 16.84
N HIS A 277 -13.28 -19.86 16.91
CA HIS A 277 -14.18 -18.86 17.45
C HIS A 277 -15.42 -18.70 16.56
N PRO A 278 -16.53 -18.14 17.08
CA PRO A 278 -17.74 -17.92 16.30
C PRO A 278 -17.46 -17.17 14.98
N HIS A 279 -17.95 -17.72 13.88
CA HIS A 279 -17.83 -17.14 12.54
C HIS A 279 -19.12 -17.39 11.73
N SER A 280 -19.27 -16.72 10.59
CA SER A 280 -20.42 -16.93 9.70
C SER A 280 -20.54 -18.39 9.25
N GLU A 281 -21.76 -18.92 9.20
CA GLU A 281 -22.04 -20.18 8.51
C GLU A 281 -21.85 -19.97 7.01
N VAL A 282 -20.83 -20.60 6.44
CA VAL A 282 -20.49 -20.49 5.02
C VAL A 282 -20.82 -21.77 4.25
N PRO A 283 -21.17 -21.68 2.96
CA PRO A 283 -21.41 -22.87 2.15
C PRO A 283 -20.18 -23.78 2.07
N ILE A 284 -20.40 -25.09 2.24
CA ILE A 284 -19.32 -26.09 2.23
C ILE A 284 -18.92 -26.45 0.80
N ARG A 285 -19.90 -26.63 -0.09
CA ARG A 285 -19.67 -26.98 -1.50
C ARG A 285 -19.52 -25.71 -2.33
N ASP A 286 -18.64 -25.75 -3.33
CA ASP A 286 -18.32 -24.57 -4.15
C ASP A 286 -19.52 -24.07 -4.95
N GLU A 287 -20.38 -24.96 -5.42
CA GLU A 287 -21.61 -24.62 -6.15
C GLU A 287 -22.69 -23.94 -5.30
N ASP A 288 -22.60 -24.03 -3.97
CA ASP A 288 -23.57 -23.42 -3.05
C ASP A 288 -23.19 -21.97 -2.70
N TRP A 289 -21.99 -21.52 -3.12
CA TRP A 289 -21.58 -20.13 -2.95
C TRP A 289 -22.35 -19.20 -3.89
N PRO A 290 -22.60 -17.95 -3.48
CA PRO A 290 -23.12 -16.94 -4.38
C PRO A 290 -22.22 -16.76 -5.62
N ALA A 291 -22.83 -16.70 -6.81
CA ALA A 291 -22.08 -16.53 -8.04
C ALA A 291 -21.40 -15.15 -8.07
N LEU A 292 -20.19 -15.07 -8.64
CA LEU A 292 -19.40 -13.83 -8.69
C LEU A 292 -20.21 -12.62 -9.21
N PRO A 293 -20.98 -12.69 -10.33
CA PRO A 293 -21.76 -11.55 -10.79
C PRO A 293 -22.81 -11.06 -9.78
N GLU A 294 -23.36 -11.96 -8.97
CA GLU A 294 -24.32 -11.61 -7.92
C GLU A 294 -23.64 -10.87 -6.77
N VAL A 295 -22.44 -11.33 -6.36
CA VAL A 295 -21.62 -10.68 -5.34
C VAL A 295 -21.19 -9.29 -5.79
N LEU A 296 -20.77 -9.13 -7.05
CA LEU A 296 -20.38 -7.83 -7.61
C LEU A 296 -21.57 -6.88 -7.72
N ALA A 297 -22.73 -7.36 -8.17
CA ALA A 297 -23.94 -6.53 -8.20
C ALA A 297 -24.36 -6.08 -6.80
N TYR A 298 -24.18 -6.93 -5.77
CA TYR A 298 -24.39 -6.54 -4.38
C TYR A 298 -23.40 -5.47 -3.93
N ARG A 299 -22.10 -5.67 -4.16
CA ARG A 299 -21.04 -4.70 -3.87
C ARG A 299 -21.38 -3.32 -4.45
N ASP A 300 -21.79 -3.27 -5.71
CA ASP A 300 -22.06 -2.01 -6.40
C ASP A 300 -23.27 -1.27 -5.79
N ARG A 301 -24.33 -2.00 -5.41
CA ARG A 301 -25.48 -1.40 -4.68
C ARG A 301 -25.10 -0.86 -3.30
N VAL A 302 -24.21 -1.54 -2.59
CA VAL A 302 -23.72 -1.06 -1.29
C VAL A 302 -22.84 0.19 -1.46
N ARG A 303 -21.96 0.20 -2.48
CA ARG A 303 -21.15 1.39 -2.82
C ARG A 303 -22.04 2.58 -3.19
N GLU A 304 -23.09 2.36 -3.96
CA GLU A 304 -24.10 3.37 -4.31
C GLU A 304 -24.81 3.94 -3.06
N ARG A 305 -25.13 3.08 -2.08
CA ARG A 305 -25.67 3.54 -0.79
C ARG A 305 -24.72 4.49 -0.06
N LEU A 306 -23.41 4.19 -0.05
CA LEU A 306 -22.43 5.08 0.57
C LEU A 306 -22.32 6.40 -0.20
N ILE A 307 -22.27 6.37 -1.54
CA ILE A 307 -22.25 7.57 -2.38
C ILE A 307 -23.45 8.46 -2.06
N LYS A 308 -24.66 7.89 -2.01
CA LYS A 308 -25.88 8.61 -1.66
C LYS A 308 -25.81 9.24 -0.26
N LEU A 309 -25.24 8.54 0.72
CA LEU A 309 -25.04 9.11 2.06
C LEU A 309 -24.17 10.37 2.00
N TYR A 310 -23.08 10.37 1.23
CA TYR A 310 -22.26 11.56 1.03
C TYR A 310 -23.04 12.71 0.37
N GLU A 311 -23.84 12.43 -0.66
CA GLU A 311 -24.71 13.43 -1.30
C GLU A 311 -25.70 14.05 -0.30
N GLU A 312 -26.31 13.25 0.57
CA GLU A 312 -27.23 13.73 1.61
C GLU A 312 -26.53 14.58 2.68
N LEU A 313 -25.30 14.21 3.06
CA LEU A 313 -24.49 14.98 4.01
C LEU A 313 -24.08 16.33 3.42
N GLU A 314 -23.64 16.35 2.16
CA GLU A 314 -23.26 17.58 1.45
C GLU A 314 -24.46 18.50 1.19
N ALA A 315 -25.62 17.93 0.89
CA ALA A 315 -26.88 18.67 0.75
C ALA A 315 -27.45 19.18 2.09
N GLY A 316 -26.92 18.71 3.22
CA GLY A 316 -27.42 19.00 4.57
C GLY A 316 -28.78 18.37 4.87
N THR A 317 -29.24 17.41 4.04
CA THR A 317 -30.47 16.64 4.29
C THR A 317 -30.24 15.51 5.30
N ARG A 318 -28.97 15.12 5.49
CA ARG A 318 -28.51 14.25 6.57
C ARG A 318 -27.60 15.03 7.52
N VAL A 319 -27.81 14.82 8.83
CA VAL A 319 -26.95 15.41 9.87
C VAL A 319 -25.67 14.60 10.00
N LEU A 320 -24.52 15.26 9.89
CA LEU A 320 -23.22 14.68 10.24
C LEU A 320 -23.04 14.69 11.75
N THR A 321 -22.78 13.52 12.34
CA THR A 321 -22.48 13.35 13.77
C THR A 321 -21.10 12.76 13.97
N ARG A 322 -20.51 12.94 15.17
CA ARG A 322 -19.21 12.34 15.50
C ARG A 322 -19.23 10.81 15.36
N ARG A 323 -20.32 10.18 15.80
CA ARG A 323 -20.52 8.73 15.67
C ARG A 323 -20.58 8.26 14.22
N LEU A 324 -21.17 9.04 13.32
CA LEU A 324 -21.18 8.72 11.89
C LEU A 324 -19.77 8.80 11.31
N VAL A 325 -19.01 9.85 11.67
CA VAL A 325 -17.61 9.99 11.26
C VAL A 325 -16.79 8.78 11.73
N ARG A 326 -16.90 8.37 13.00
CA ARG A 326 -16.21 7.19 13.52
C ARG A 326 -16.60 5.91 12.78
N THR A 327 -17.90 5.74 12.50
CA THR A 327 -18.39 4.58 11.73
C THR A 327 -17.75 4.54 10.34
N LEU A 328 -17.66 5.66 9.63
CA LEU A 328 -17.04 5.74 8.31
C LEU A 328 -15.53 5.53 8.34
N VAL A 329 -14.84 6.04 9.37
CA VAL A 329 -13.41 5.76 9.59
C VAL A 329 -13.19 4.26 9.79
N MET A 330 -13.99 3.61 10.64
CA MET A 330 -13.90 2.17 10.90
C MET A 330 -14.11 1.35 9.62
N ILE A 331 -15.09 1.72 8.79
CA ILE A 331 -15.32 1.07 7.49
C ILE A 331 -14.08 1.19 6.60
N LEU A 332 -13.50 2.40 6.48
CA LEU A 332 -12.35 2.61 5.61
C LEU A 332 -11.10 1.86 6.11
N GLU A 333 -10.89 1.82 7.42
CA GLU A 333 -9.80 1.06 8.05
C GLU A 333 -9.97 -0.44 7.85
N HIS A 334 -11.20 -0.94 8.01
CA HIS A 334 -11.53 -2.34 7.77
C HIS A 334 -11.25 -2.76 6.32
N ASP A 335 -11.64 -1.93 5.33
CA ASP A 335 -11.29 -2.14 3.91
C ASP A 335 -9.77 -2.28 3.75
N GLY A 336 -9.02 -1.42 4.43
CA GLY A 336 -7.57 -1.44 4.52
C GLY A 336 -6.96 -2.74 5.03
N PHE A 337 -7.38 -3.20 6.20
CA PHE A 337 -6.91 -4.47 6.77
C PHE A 337 -7.25 -5.68 5.90
N HIS A 338 -8.37 -5.64 5.18
CA HIS A 338 -8.73 -6.72 4.26
C HIS A 338 -7.95 -6.68 2.95
N ILE A 339 -7.58 -5.49 2.46
CA ILE A 339 -6.61 -5.36 1.36
C ILE A 339 -5.30 -6.05 1.78
N GLU A 340 -4.75 -5.71 2.94
CA GLU A 340 -3.54 -6.37 3.46
C GLU A 340 -3.73 -7.88 3.65
N THR A 341 -4.91 -8.29 4.16
CA THR A 341 -5.23 -9.70 4.37
C THR A 341 -5.20 -10.51 3.09
N LEU A 342 -5.82 -9.96 2.04
CA LEU A 342 -5.88 -10.63 0.77
C LEU A 342 -4.48 -10.71 0.14
N LEU A 343 -3.64 -9.68 0.27
CA LEU A 343 -2.29 -9.69 -0.28
C LEU A 343 -1.42 -10.81 0.29
N TYR A 344 -1.44 -11.06 1.61
CA TYR A 344 -0.69 -12.19 2.17
C TYR A 344 -1.25 -13.56 1.75
N ILE A 345 -2.57 -13.68 1.53
CA ILE A 345 -3.19 -14.91 0.97
C ILE A 345 -2.67 -15.16 -0.44
N LEU A 346 -2.57 -14.11 -1.26
CA LEU A 346 -2.12 -14.17 -2.65
C LEU A 346 -0.64 -14.57 -2.75
N ILE A 347 0.20 -14.08 -1.85
CA ILE A 347 1.63 -14.42 -1.81
C ILE A 347 1.86 -15.94 -1.61
N GLN A 348 0.96 -16.66 -0.91
CA GLN A 348 1.09 -18.11 -0.76
C GLN A 348 0.92 -18.88 -2.08
N ARG A 349 0.35 -18.24 -3.10
CA ARG A 349 0.25 -18.75 -4.48
C ARG A 349 1.29 -18.12 -5.42
N SER A 350 2.33 -17.49 -4.89
CA SER A 350 3.43 -16.92 -5.66
C SER A 350 3.97 -17.96 -6.67
N GLY A 351 3.94 -17.61 -7.96
CA GLY A 351 4.39 -18.47 -9.06
C GLY A 351 3.44 -19.62 -9.44
N SER A 352 2.31 -19.80 -8.73
CA SER A 352 1.39 -20.94 -8.91
C SER A 352 -0.05 -20.54 -9.25
N GLY A 353 -0.23 -19.37 -9.88
CA GLY A 353 -1.46 -18.99 -10.58
C GLY A 353 -2.02 -17.61 -10.27
N MET A 354 -1.67 -16.99 -9.13
CA MET A 354 -2.00 -15.57 -8.92
C MET A 354 -1.15 -14.71 -9.83
N LEU A 355 -1.71 -13.59 -10.31
CA LEU A 355 -1.08 -12.69 -11.26
C LEU A 355 -0.41 -11.51 -10.52
N PRO A 356 0.70 -10.95 -11.07
CA PRO A 356 1.25 -9.70 -10.56
C PRO A 356 0.24 -8.55 -10.70
N PRO A 357 0.40 -7.46 -9.93
CA PRO A 357 -0.50 -6.31 -9.99
C PRO A 357 -0.55 -5.75 -11.42
N PRO A 358 -1.72 -5.78 -12.11
CA PRO A 358 -1.81 -5.33 -13.48
C PRO A 358 -1.59 -3.82 -13.58
N GLY A 359 -0.93 -3.38 -14.65
CA GLY A 359 -0.62 -1.97 -14.87
C GLY A 359 0.50 -1.42 -13.99
N PHE A 360 1.35 -2.29 -13.45
CA PHE A 360 2.62 -1.94 -12.82
C PHE A 360 3.77 -2.64 -13.54
N ALA A 361 4.89 -1.94 -13.75
CA ALA A 361 6.11 -2.54 -14.25
C ALA A 361 6.62 -3.62 -13.28
N SER A 362 7.15 -4.70 -13.84
CA SER A 362 7.92 -5.67 -13.07
C SER A 362 9.21 -5.01 -12.56
N PRO A 363 9.57 -5.17 -11.27
CA PRO A 363 10.78 -4.57 -10.72
C PRO A 363 12.05 -5.09 -11.42
N PRO A 364 12.99 -4.22 -11.83
CA PRO A 364 14.24 -4.64 -12.45
C PRO A 364 15.22 -5.17 -11.38
N TRP A 365 14.96 -6.36 -10.84
CA TRP A 365 15.60 -6.90 -9.63
C TRP A 365 17.12 -6.80 -9.59
N ALA A 366 17.81 -7.11 -10.70
CA ALA A 366 19.26 -7.04 -10.76
C ALA A 366 19.78 -5.61 -10.53
N HIS A 367 19.17 -4.62 -11.19
CA HIS A 367 19.55 -3.21 -11.05
C HIS A 367 19.11 -2.62 -9.70
N LEU A 368 17.99 -3.10 -9.15
CA LEU A 368 17.58 -2.74 -7.80
C LEU A 368 18.57 -3.27 -6.76
N ALA A 369 19.04 -4.50 -6.90
CA ALA A 369 20.08 -5.05 -6.03
C ALA A 369 21.37 -4.24 -6.11
N GLU A 370 21.84 -3.85 -7.31
CA GLU A 370 22.98 -2.94 -7.47
C GLU A 370 22.76 -1.60 -6.76
N GLN A 371 21.53 -1.04 -6.81
CA GLN A 371 21.18 0.18 -6.10
C GLN A 371 21.15 -0.04 -4.57
N TRP A 372 20.77 -1.23 -4.10
CA TRP A 372 20.71 -1.56 -2.69
C TRP A 372 22.10 -1.88 -2.10
N ASP A 373 23.01 -2.44 -2.88
CA ASP A 373 24.40 -2.74 -2.50
C ASP A 373 25.16 -1.48 -2.07
N VAL A 374 24.77 -0.31 -2.59
CA VAL A 374 25.40 0.98 -2.27
C VAL A 374 24.69 1.72 -1.13
N ILE A 375 23.60 1.19 -0.56
CA ILE A 375 22.95 1.80 0.60
C ILE A 375 23.93 1.77 1.78
N PRO A 376 24.23 2.92 2.40
CA PRO A 376 25.13 2.96 3.54
C PRO A 376 24.62 2.09 4.69
N ALA A 377 25.52 1.31 5.29
CA ALA A 377 25.21 0.58 6.51
C ALA A 377 24.85 1.57 7.65
N PRO A 378 24.05 1.14 8.64
CA PRO A 378 23.80 1.92 9.84
C PRO A 378 25.11 2.39 10.50
N THR A 379 25.16 3.67 10.88
CA THR A 379 26.29 4.31 11.55
C THR A 379 26.63 3.68 12.90
N THR A 380 25.64 3.03 13.52
CA THR A 380 25.81 2.28 14.75
C THR A 380 25.12 0.92 14.63
N PRO A 381 25.65 -0.12 15.29
CA PRO A 381 25.06 -1.46 15.23
C PRO A 381 23.76 -1.57 16.06
N ARG A 382 23.37 -0.54 16.81
CA ARG A 382 22.20 -0.54 17.70
C ARG A 382 21.69 0.88 17.92
N ALA A 383 20.37 1.04 17.93
CA ALA A 383 19.74 2.24 18.47
C ALA A 383 19.80 2.23 20.00
N VAL A 384 20.00 3.41 20.59
CA VAL A 384 20.00 3.59 22.06
C VAL A 384 18.79 4.41 22.43
N LEU A 385 17.81 3.77 23.06
CA LEU A 385 16.66 4.44 23.66
C LEU A 385 16.95 4.69 25.13
N GLY A 386 16.96 5.96 25.54
CA GLY A 386 17.06 6.33 26.94
C GLY A 386 15.77 6.05 27.70
N PRO A 387 15.79 6.08 29.04
CA PRO A 387 14.56 6.12 29.84
C PRO A 387 13.67 7.27 29.34
N SER A 388 12.43 6.96 29.00
CA SER A 388 11.48 7.92 28.47
C SER A 388 10.07 7.65 29.00
N ALA A 389 9.29 8.71 29.17
CA ALA A 389 7.85 8.59 29.36
C ALA A 389 7.20 8.50 27.97
N VAL A 390 6.45 7.43 27.74
CA VAL A 390 5.70 7.19 26.50
C VAL A 390 4.22 7.25 26.81
N VAL A 391 3.47 8.02 26.03
CA VAL A 391 2.01 8.06 26.07
C VAL A 391 1.48 7.07 25.04
N MET A 392 0.66 6.12 25.49
CA MET A 392 0.06 5.08 24.65
C MET A 392 -1.43 5.37 24.46
N GLY A 393 -1.99 4.97 23.32
CA GLY A 393 -3.41 5.16 22.99
C GLY A 393 -3.77 6.55 22.47
N HIS A 394 -5.07 6.82 22.37
CA HIS A 394 -5.66 8.08 21.90
C HIS A 394 -6.76 8.59 22.87
N ASP A 395 -7.00 9.90 22.88
CA ASP A 395 -8.06 10.56 23.69
C ASP A 395 -9.36 10.72 22.92
N ASP A 396 -9.88 9.60 22.47
CA ASP A 396 -11.03 9.61 21.57
C ASP A 396 -11.88 8.38 21.86
N GLN A 397 -12.44 8.35 23.06
CA GLN A 397 -13.28 7.25 23.52
C GLN A 397 -14.60 7.29 22.73
N GLU A 398 -15.01 6.16 22.16
CA GLU A 398 -16.27 6.06 21.42
C GLU A 398 -17.51 6.53 22.21
N PRO A 399 -17.65 6.25 23.52
CA PRO A 399 -18.77 6.77 24.32
C PRO A 399 -18.94 8.28 24.27
N ASP A 400 -17.85 9.04 24.09
CA ASP A 400 -17.90 10.50 23.99
C ASP A 400 -18.71 10.97 22.77
N ASP A 401 -18.82 10.13 21.73
CA ASP A 401 -19.62 10.45 20.54
C ASP A 401 -21.12 10.61 20.83
N LEU A 402 -21.59 10.11 22.00
CA LEU A 402 -22.98 10.16 22.43
C LEU A 402 -23.27 11.32 23.41
N LEU A 403 -22.27 12.14 23.75
CA LEU A 403 -22.49 13.30 24.60
C LEU A 403 -23.38 14.34 23.86
N PRO A 404 -24.29 15.05 24.57
CA PRO A 404 -25.24 15.99 23.93
C PRO A 404 -24.59 17.08 23.05
N GLU A 405 -23.37 17.50 23.38
CA GLU A 405 -22.56 18.43 22.60
C GLU A 405 -22.04 17.85 21.27
N HIS A 406 -21.93 16.52 21.17
CA HIS A 406 -21.45 15.78 20.01
C HIS A 406 -22.58 15.17 19.15
N GLU A 407 -23.83 15.22 19.66
CA GLU A 407 -25.05 15.02 18.87
C GLU A 407 -25.41 16.24 17.99
N ARG A 408 -24.71 17.37 18.15
CA ARG A 408 -24.85 18.62 17.36
C ARG A 408 -23.68 18.78 16.36
N PRO A 409 -23.79 19.67 15.34
CA PRO A 409 -22.73 19.87 14.34
C PRO A 409 -21.37 20.18 14.98
N LEU A 410 -20.34 19.44 14.58
CA LEU A 410 -18.99 19.49 15.16
C LEU A 410 -18.27 20.82 14.89
N ASN A 411 -17.70 21.41 15.94
CA ASN A 411 -16.66 22.46 15.91
C ASN A 411 -15.64 22.22 17.05
N GLY A 412 -14.46 21.65 16.73
CA GLY A 412 -13.19 21.73 17.50
C GLY A 412 -13.01 20.85 18.75
N VAL A 413 -11.77 20.36 18.99
CA VAL A 413 -11.35 19.38 20.03
C VAL A 413 -10.11 19.86 20.83
N PRO A 414 -9.94 19.55 22.15
CA PRO A 414 -8.71 19.75 22.93
C PRO A 414 -7.97 18.47 23.42
N SER A 415 -6.86 18.62 24.19
CA SER A 415 -5.68 17.72 24.38
C SER A 415 -5.43 17.16 25.82
N LEU A 416 -4.61 16.08 25.95
CA LEU A 416 -4.32 15.12 27.07
C LEU A 416 -3.09 15.31 28.00
N THR A 417 -3.05 14.56 29.15
CA THR A 417 -1.82 14.01 29.85
C THR A 417 -1.98 12.74 30.79
N GLY A 418 -1.08 11.72 30.67
CA GLY A 418 -0.38 10.78 31.65
C GLY A 418 -1.10 9.61 32.38
N SER A 419 -0.55 8.42 32.81
CA SER A 419 0.80 7.76 32.93
C SER A 419 0.74 6.19 33.22
N SER A 420 1.86 5.44 33.37
CA SER A 420 2.07 3.97 33.12
C SER A 420 2.77 3.07 34.21
N SER A 421 2.88 1.72 34.02
CA SER A 421 3.89 0.78 34.64
C SER A 421 4.09 -0.62 33.95
N ARG A 422 5.16 -1.42 34.29
CA ARG A 422 5.81 -2.57 33.55
C ARG A 422 5.98 -3.90 34.34
N SER A 423 6.20 -5.06 33.68
CA SER A 423 7.06 -6.22 34.13
C SER A 423 7.50 -7.21 33.00
N GLY A 424 8.46 -8.15 33.24
CA GLY A 424 9.29 -8.87 32.23
C GLY A 424 9.27 -10.43 32.21
N VAL A 425 10.15 -11.08 31.39
CA VAL A 425 10.11 -12.54 31.03
C VAL A 425 11.51 -13.21 30.83
N GLU A 426 11.60 -14.54 31.07
CA GLU A 426 12.74 -15.49 30.93
C GLU A 426 12.85 -16.21 29.55
N ARG A 427 13.99 -16.89 29.27
CA ARG A 427 14.39 -17.47 27.97
C ARG A 427 14.27 -19.01 27.85
N ALA A 428 13.96 -19.47 26.63
CA ALA A 428 14.19 -20.85 26.13
C ALA A 428 14.86 -20.82 24.72
N ARG A 429 15.39 -21.96 24.25
CA ARG A 429 16.24 -22.10 23.05
C ARG A 429 15.59 -23.09 22.07
N ALA A 430 15.45 -22.75 20.78
CA ALA A 430 14.78 -23.60 19.77
C ALA A 430 15.59 -23.80 18.46
N VAL A 431 15.20 -24.86 17.73
CA VAL A 431 15.65 -25.34 16.41
C VAL A 431 14.89 -24.58 15.30
N TRP A 432 15.46 -24.43 14.11
CA TRP A 432 14.99 -23.49 13.07
C TRP A 432 14.47 -24.21 11.82
N ASP A 433 13.20 -24.00 11.50
CA ASP A 433 12.61 -24.35 10.19
C ASP A 433 12.64 -23.13 9.24
N MET A 434 12.52 -23.37 7.94
CA MET A 434 12.51 -22.31 6.93
C MET A 434 11.21 -21.50 7.01
N PRO A 435 11.24 -20.14 6.94
CA PRO A 435 10.03 -19.33 6.94
C PRO A 435 9.05 -19.72 5.83
N ILE A 436 7.74 -19.71 6.10
CA ILE A 436 6.70 -20.06 5.11
C ILE A 436 6.67 -19.10 3.91
N SER A 437 7.22 -17.90 4.08
CA SER A 437 7.41 -16.92 3.01
C SER A 437 8.49 -17.33 2.02
N TRP A 438 9.29 -18.36 2.31
CA TRP A 438 10.34 -18.87 1.43
C TRP A 438 9.87 -20.15 0.72
N VAL A 439 10.53 -20.46 -0.38
CA VAL A 439 10.29 -21.66 -1.18
C VAL A 439 11.60 -22.12 -1.80
N GLU A 440 11.83 -23.43 -1.84
CA GLU A 440 12.94 -24.00 -2.59
C GLU A 440 12.42 -24.45 -3.96
N GLU A 441 13.03 -23.91 -5.02
CA GLU A 441 12.74 -24.27 -6.41
C GLU A 441 14.05 -24.50 -7.15
N ASP A 442 14.17 -25.64 -7.82
CA ASP A 442 15.38 -26.02 -8.58
C ASP A 442 16.69 -25.97 -7.75
N GLY A 443 16.59 -26.24 -6.44
CA GLY A 443 17.72 -26.19 -5.49
C GLY A 443 18.13 -24.78 -5.08
N GLU A 444 17.38 -23.74 -5.44
CA GLU A 444 17.58 -22.36 -5.02
C GLU A 444 16.48 -21.95 -4.02
N ILE A 445 16.90 -21.38 -2.89
CA ILE A 445 15.97 -20.74 -1.94
C ILE A 445 15.53 -19.39 -2.53
N LYS A 446 14.22 -19.20 -2.61
CA LYS A 446 13.56 -17.99 -3.10
C LYS A 446 12.56 -17.49 -2.06
N VAL A 447 12.23 -16.19 -2.13
CA VAL A 447 11.20 -15.57 -1.31
C VAL A 447 9.95 -15.36 -2.16
N ARG A 448 8.79 -15.80 -1.66
CA ARG A 448 7.49 -15.62 -2.31
C ARG A 448 7.14 -14.13 -2.35
N THR A 449 6.80 -13.63 -3.53
CA THR A 449 6.31 -12.25 -3.72
C THR A 449 5.08 -12.22 -4.63
N LEU A 450 4.47 -11.04 -4.78
CA LEU A 450 3.39 -10.83 -5.75
C LEU A 450 3.86 -10.88 -7.21
N TYR A 451 5.18 -10.84 -7.46
CA TYR A 451 5.78 -11.02 -8.79
C TYR A 451 6.32 -12.45 -9.02
N GLY A 452 5.94 -13.40 -8.17
CA GLY A 452 6.50 -14.76 -8.18
C GLY A 452 7.65 -14.93 -7.17
N PRO A 453 8.21 -16.14 -7.07
CA PRO A 453 9.36 -16.43 -6.21
C PRO A 453 10.60 -15.67 -6.69
N ILE A 454 11.22 -14.89 -5.80
CA ILE A 454 12.40 -14.09 -6.09
C ILE A 454 13.63 -14.69 -5.42
N ALA A 455 14.71 -14.86 -6.20
CA ALA A 455 15.97 -15.43 -5.76
C ALA A 455 16.56 -14.72 -4.52
N MET A 456 17.14 -15.50 -3.61
CA MET A 456 17.72 -14.96 -2.36
C MET A 456 18.84 -13.93 -2.61
N LYS A 457 19.57 -14.00 -3.73
CA LYS A 457 20.55 -12.97 -4.12
C LYS A 457 19.97 -11.56 -4.22
N TYR A 458 18.66 -11.42 -4.43
CA TYR A 458 17.95 -10.14 -4.40
C TYR A 458 17.17 -9.96 -3.10
N ALA A 459 16.53 -11.02 -2.60
CA ALA A 459 15.70 -10.94 -1.39
C ALA A 459 16.52 -10.78 -0.10
N GLN A 460 17.82 -11.08 -0.09
CA GLN A 460 18.72 -10.89 1.06
C GLN A 460 18.80 -9.44 1.55
N HIS A 461 18.43 -8.46 0.71
CA HIS A 461 18.39 -7.06 1.11
C HIS A 461 17.13 -6.68 1.90
N TRP A 462 16.11 -7.54 1.90
CA TRP A 462 14.82 -7.25 2.51
C TRP A 462 14.76 -7.66 3.98
N PRO A 463 13.87 -7.04 4.77
CA PRO A 463 13.52 -7.55 6.08
C PRO A 463 12.94 -8.97 5.97
N VAL A 464 13.33 -9.85 6.90
CA VAL A 464 12.83 -11.23 6.96
C VAL A 464 11.39 -11.25 7.41
N LEU A 465 10.55 -12.12 6.84
CA LEU A 465 9.16 -12.27 7.25
C LEU A 465 8.96 -13.65 7.87
N THR A 466 8.77 -13.70 9.19
CA THR A 466 8.68 -14.97 9.93
C THR A 466 7.86 -14.85 11.21
N SER A 467 7.60 -15.99 11.85
CA SER A 467 6.77 -16.07 13.06
C SER A 467 7.40 -15.34 14.26
N TYR A 468 6.57 -15.06 15.28
CA TYR A 468 7.06 -14.51 16.55
C TYR A 468 8.12 -15.41 17.19
N ASP A 469 7.89 -16.73 17.18
CA ASP A 469 8.77 -17.70 17.85
C ASP A 469 10.15 -17.81 17.18
N ASP A 470 10.19 -17.76 15.85
CA ASP A 470 11.46 -17.71 15.11
C ASP A 470 12.24 -16.44 15.47
N PHE A 471 11.56 -15.29 15.55
CA PHE A 471 12.19 -14.04 15.94
C PHE A 471 12.60 -14.01 17.42
N ALA A 472 11.81 -14.59 18.32
CA ALA A 472 12.13 -14.67 19.74
C ALA A 472 13.37 -15.56 19.93
N THR A 473 13.45 -16.66 19.19
CA THR A 473 14.60 -17.55 19.12
C THR A 473 15.81 -16.83 18.52
N TYR A 474 15.62 -16.07 17.43
CA TYR A 474 16.65 -15.24 16.81
C TYR A 474 17.25 -14.25 17.80
N ALA A 475 16.39 -13.41 18.38
CA ALA A 475 16.78 -12.36 19.30
C ALA A 475 17.52 -12.98 20.48
N SER A 476 17.01 -14.08 21.05
CA SER A 476 17.65 -14.80 22.14
C SER A 476 19.02 -15.36 21.75
N SER A 477 19.17 -15.94 20.56
CA SER A 477 20.44 -16.45 20.03
C SER A 477 21.49 -15.35 19.86
N LYS A 478 21.06 -14.11 19.60
CA LYS A 478 21.91 -12.91 19.51
C LYS A 478 22.13 -12.23 20.85
N GLY A 479 21.59 -12.77 21.94
CA GLY A 479 21.70 -12.19 23.28
C GLY A 479 20.67 -11.10 23.58
N GLY A 480 19.68 -10.88 22.71
CA GLY A 480 18.62 -9.88 22.85
C GLY A 480 17.24 -10.46 23.16
N ARG A 481 16.22 -9.63 22.97
CA ARG A 481 14.80 -9.99 23.06
C ARG A 481 13.99 -9.14 22.10
N ILE A 482 12.76 -9.53 21.84
CA ILE A 482 11.78 -8.70 21.16
C ILE A 482 11.42 -7.51 22.09
N PRO A 483 11.32 -6.26 21.58
CA PRO A 483 10.93 -5.10 22.39
C PRO A 483 9.50 -5.22 22.92
N THR A 484 9.15 -4.54 24.01
CA THR A 484 7.74 -4.36 24.40
C THR A 484 7.08 -3.33 23.48
N GLU A 485 5.76 -3.32 23.38
CA GLU A 485 5.01 -2.32 22.59
C GLU A 485 5.43 -0.87 22.91
N PRO A 486 5.55 -0.41 24.18
CA PRO A 486 6.04 0.95 24.46
C PRO A 486 7.48 1.22 24.00
N GLU A 487 8.35 0.20 24.01
CA GLU A 487 9.75 0.34 23.55
C GLU A 487 9.80 0.45 22.03
N LEU A 488 9.01 -0.38 21.34
CA LEU A 488 8.88 -0.34 19.90
C LEU A 488 8.19 0.94 19.43
N ARG A 489 7.14 1.40 20.11
CA ARG A 489 6.49 2.69 19.85
C ARG A 489 7.47 3.84 19.96
N LEU A 490 8.26 3.89 21.05
CA LEU A 490 9.31 4.90 21.23
C LEU A 490 10.36 4.84 20.11
N PHE A 491 10.78 3.64 19.71
CA PHE A 491 11.70 3.45 18.59
C PHE A 491 11.13 4.03 17.30
N LEU A 492 9.90 3.64 16.94
CA LEU A 492 9.23 4.08 15.74
C LEU A 492 8.99 5.59 15.75
N ASP A 493 8.55 6.19 16.85
CA ASP A 493 8.39 7.65 16.97
C ASP A 493 9.71 8.41 16.81
N THR A 494 10.83 7.78 17.17
CA THR A 494 12.16 8.41 17.09
C THR A 494 12.79 8.27 15.71
N TYR A 495 12.72 7.06 15.12
CA TYR A 495 13.54 6.68 13.98
C TYR A 495 12.76 6.40 12.70
N GLN A 496 11.47 6.10 12.78
CA GLN A 496 10.74 5.73 11.59
C GLN A 496 10.30 6.97 10.79
N ILE A 497 10.42 6.86 9.46
CA ILE A 497 9.88 7.85 8.52
C ILE A 497 8.49 7.45 8.03
N GLY A 498 7.66 8.44 7.69
CA GLY A 498 6.35 8.24 7.09
C GLY A 498 6.35 8.16 5.55
N TYR A 499 5.17 8.01 4.95
CA TYR A 499 4.98 7.94 3.48
C TYR A 499 5.64 9.14 2.76
N GLU A 500 5.35 10.37 3.18
CA GLU A 500 5.87 11.62 2.58
C GLU A 500 7.38 11.81 2.75
N GLU A 501 7.98 11.05 3.66
CA GLU A 501 9.41 11.10 3.95
C GLU A 501 10.18 9.98 3.23
N GLY A 502 9.49 9.03 2.59
CA GLY A 502 10.14 7.97 1.80
C GLY A 502 9.79 6.54 2.23
N ALA A 503 8.91 6.32 3.21
CA ALA A 503 8.54 4.96 3.63
C ALA A 503 7.90 4.12 2.50
N ASN A 504 8.10 2.81 2.55
CA ASN A 504 7.49 1.86 1.62
C ASN A 504 6.06 1.48 2.06
N THR A 505 5.13 2.40 1.90
CA THR A 505 3.69 2.22 2.18
C THR A 505 2.85 2.72 1.00
N GLY A 506 1.55 2.47 1.01
CA GLY A 506 0.62 3.00 0.02
C GLY A 506 0.91 2.50 -1.39
N PHE A 507 1.33 1.24 -1.51
CA PHE A 507 1.72 0.60 -2.78
C PHE A 507 2.81 1.36 -3.55
N ARG A 508 3.66 2.12 -2.84
CA ARG A 508 4.88 2.69 -3.45
C ARG A 508 5.73 1.61 -4.12
N ASN A 509 5.81 0.44 -3.48
CA ASN A 509 6.25 -0.80 -4.10
C ASN A 509 5.34 -1.95 -3.70
N TRP A 510 5.22 -2.94 -4.59
CA TRP A 510 4.47 -4.18 -4.34
C TRP A 510 5.36 -5.31 -3.77
N HIS A 511 6.51 -4.94 -3.21
CA HIS A 511 7.50 -5.81 -2.59
C HIS A 511 8.22 -5.06 -1.47
N PRO A 512 8.90 -5.77 -0.54
CA PRO A 512 9.71 -5.13 0.48
C PRO A 512 10.85 -4.32 -0.11
N MET A 513 11.30 -3.35 0.67
CA MET A 513 12.50 -2.57 0.38
C MET A 513 13.52 -2.77 1.50
N PRO A 514 14.81 -2.55 1.26
CA PRO A 514 15.81 -2.60 2.33
C PRO A 514 15.49 -1.59 3.44
N ALA A 515 15.80 -1.95 4.67
CA ALA A 515 15.70 -1.02 5.79
C ALA A 515 16.78 0.09 5.65
N THR A 516 16.39 1.34 5.87
CA THR A 516 17.27 2.51 5.73
C THR A 516 17.49 3.27 7.04
N ALA A 517 16.91 2.79 8.14
CA ALA A 517 17.11 3.39 9.46
C ALA A 517 18.56 3.22 9.94
N GLY A 518 19.07 4.21 10.67
CA GLY A 518 20.39 4.21 11.29
C GLY A 518 21.53 4.79 10.44
N GLY A 519 21.26 5.25 9.21
CA GLY A 519 22.25 5.94 8.36
C GLY A 519 22.75 7.28 8.94
N SER A 520 23.74 7.90 8.28
CA SER A 520 24.23 9.25 8.65
C SER A 520 23.22 10.34 8.37
N ASP A 521 22.37 10.10 7.38
CA ASP A 521 21.39 11.05 6.89
C ASP A 521 20.14 11.03 7.77
N ASN A 522 19.36 12.11 7.69
CA ASN A 522 18.09 12.27 8.43
C ASN A 522 18.18 11.94 9.94
N LYS A 523 19.35 12.17 10.55
CA LYS A 523 19.63 11.86 11.97
C LYS A 523 19.37 10.38 12.32
N GLY A 524 19.66 9.47 11.39
CA GLY A 524 19.42 8.04 11.56
C GLY A 524 17.97 7.61 11.40
N ARG A 525 17.06 8.50 11.01
CA ARG A 525 15.68 8.14 10.69
C ARG A 525 15.62 7.45 9.33
N GLY A 526 14.82 6.40 9.21
CA GLY A 526 14.64 5.67 7.95
C GLY A 526 13.41 4.78 7.95
N SER A 527 13.24 4.02 6.87
CA SER A 527 12.16 3.05 6.74
C SER A 527 12.62 1.68 7.22
N ASN A 528 11.73 0.91 7.84
CA ASN A 528 11.95 -0.49 8.16
C ASN A 528 11.78 -1.45 6.95
N GLY A 529 11.45 -0.93 5.76
CA GLY A 529 11.27 -1.71 4.53
C GLY A 529 9.81 -1.95 4.12
N GLY A 530 8.84 -1.51 4.92
CA GLY A 530 7.41 -1.69 4.66
C GLY A 530 6.91 -3.04 5.14
N VAL A 531 7.10 -3.29 6.44
CA VAL A 531 6.73 -4.53 7.14
C VAL A 531 6.19 -4.20 8.53
N TRP A 532 5.36 -5.08 9.10
CA TRP A 532 4.96 -5.01 10.50
C TRP A 532 6.12 -5.42 11.41
N GLU A 533 6.25 -4.85 12.62
CA GLU A 533 7.26 -5.25 13.61
C GLU A 533 6.65 -5.91 14.85
N TRP A 534 7.15 -7.09 15.22
CA TRP A 534 6.71 -7.83 16.41
C TRP A 534 7.03 -7.08 17.71
N SER A 535 6.09 -7.10 18.65
CA SER A 535 6.34 -6.78 20.04
C SER A 535 6.14 -8.00 20.94
N SER A 536 6.80 -8.00 22.09
CA SER A 536 6.60 -9.00 23.15
C SER A 536 5.35 -8.76 24.00
N THR A 537 4.61 -7.68 23.74
CA THR A 537 3.37 -7.35 24.46
C THR A 537 2.21 -8.17 23.91
N THR A 538 1.42 -8.74 24.81
CA THR A 538 0.18 -9.45 24.47
C THR A 538 -0.95 -8.47 24.17
N LEU A 539 -1.85 -8.81 23.25
CA LEU A 539 -3.08 -8.03 23.06
C LEU A 539 -4.00 -8.26 24.26
N ALA A 540 -4.23 -7.21 25.06
CA ALA A 540 -5.04 -7.27 26.26
C ALA A 540 -5.79 -5.94 26.48
N SER A 541 -6.82 -5.99 27.33
CA SER A 541 -7.49 -4.80 27.83
C SER A 541 -6.54 -3.92 28.67
N HIS A 542 -6.90 -2.64 28.83
CA HIS A 542 -6.20 -1.68 29.69
C HIS A 542 -7.17 -0.97 30.65
N GLU A 543 -6.64 -0.29 31.65
CA GLU A 543 -7.47 0.54 32.55
C GLU A 543 -8.21 1.61 31.72
N GLY A 544 -9.52 1.73 31.95
CA GLY A 544 -10.39 2.64 31.19
C GLY A 544 -10.75 2.15 29.78
N PHE A 545 -10.45 0.91 29.40
CA PHE A 545 -10.91 0.35 28.13
C PHE A 545 -12.44 0.22 28.10
N GLU A 546 -13.07 0.82 27.09
CA GLU A 546 -14.48 0.63 26.77
C GLU A 546 -14.60 0.03 25.36
N GLY A 547 -15.23 -1.14 25.26
CA GLY A 547 -15.40 -1.83 23.99
C GLY A 547 -16.31 -1.06 23.03
N THR A 548 -16.00 -1.10 21.73
CA THR A 548 -16.82 -0.47 20.71
C THR A 548 -18.26 -1.00 20.71
N THR A 549 -19.21 -0.08 20.62
CA THR A 549 -20.65 -0.37 20.45
C THR A 549 -21.10 -0.21 19.00
N ILE A 550 -20.24 0.31 18.11
CA ILE A 550 -20.45 0.33 16.66
C ILE A 550 -20.27 -1.07 16.08
N PHE A 551 -19.20 -1.77 16.46
CA PHE A 551 -18.94 -3.15 16.05
C PHE A 551 -18.39 -4.00 17.21
N PRO A 552 -19.27 -4.47 18.12
CA PRO A 552 -18.86 -5.24 19.29
C PRO A 552 -18.01 -6.47 18.92
N GLY A 553 -16.96 -6.71 19.70
CA GLY A 553 -16.05 -7.85 19.49
C GLY A 553 -14.89 -7.59 18.53
N TYR A 554 -14.76 -6.38 17.95
CA TYR A 554 -13.68 -6.06 17.01
C TYR A 554 -12.27 -6.30 17.58
N SER A 555 -12.07 -6.02 18.87
CA SER A 555 -10.79 -6.22 19.57
C SER A 555 -10.94 -7.09 20.83
N SER A 556 -12.04 -6.92 21.57
CA SER A 556 -12.25 -7.60 22.86
C SER A 556 -12.33 -9.12 22.76
N ASP A 557 -12.82 -9.64 21.62
CA ASP A 557 -12.89 -11.09 21.38
C ASP A 557 -11.49 -11.71 21.24
N PHE A 558 -10.46 -10.89 21.00
CA PHE A 558 -9.07 -11.30 20.76
C PHE A 558 -8.13 -11.00 21.94
N PHE A 559 -8.68 -10.66 23.12
CA PHE A 559 -7.88 -10.52 24.33
C PHE A 559 -7.44 -11.88 24.84
N ASP A 560 -6.30 -12.34 24.34
CA ASP A 560 -5.77 -13.68 24.58
C ASP A 560 -4.25 -13.61 24.86
N PRO A 561 -3.73 -14.30 25.89
CA PRO A 561 -2.31 -14.34 26.20
C PRO A 561 -1.43 -15.01 25.13
N SER A 562 -1.99 -15.74 24.16
CA SER A 562 -1.29 -16.31 23.01
C SER A 562 -1.09 -15.27 21.89
N ILE A 563 -1.90 -14.21 21.83
CA ILE A 563 -1.84 -13.18 20.78
C ILE A 563 -0.82 -12.10 21.15
N ARG A 564 0.12 -11.82 20.22
CA ARG A 564 1.14 -10.76 20.36
C ARG A 564 0.82 -9.56 19.49
N LEU A 565 1.07 -8.35 20.00
CA LEU A 565 0.90 -7.12 19.24
C LEU A 565 2.02 -6.96 18.19
N CYS A 566 1.62 -6.53 16.98
CA CYS A 566 2.52 -6.03 15.95
C CYS A 566 2.27 -4.55 15.73
N LEU A 567 3.33 -3.80 15.43
CA LEU A 567 3.24 -2.36 15.19
C LEU A 567 3.74 -2.00 13.80
N VAL A 568 3.14 -0.97 13.24
CA VAL A 568 3.58 -0.26 12.04
C VAL A 568 3.99 1.17 12.40
N PRO A 569 4.69 1.89 11.51
CA PRO A 569 4.92 3.33 11.63
C PRO A 569 3.62 4.06 11.99
N ARG A 570 3.69 5.16 12.76
CA ARG A 570 2.52 5.83 13.35
C ARG A 570 1.39 6.05 12.33
N MET A 571 0.32 5.26 12.43
CA MET A 571 -0.96 5.45 11.74
C MET A 571 -1.94 5.97 12.79
N PRO A 572 -2.22 7.27 12.88
CA PRO A 572 -3.19 7.75 13.86
C PRO A 572 -4.63 7.38 13.47
N LEU A 573 -4.93 7.13 12.18
CA LEU A 573 -6.12 6.42 11.64
C LEU A 573 -5.77 5.91 10.23
N PHE A 574 -6.14 4.67 9.88
CA PHE A 574 -5.78 4.06 8.61
C PHE A 574 -6.16 4.92 7.39
N ARG A 575 -5.18 5.13 6.49
CA ARG A 575 -5.39 5.66 5.14
C ARG A 575 -4.77 4.74 4.11
N ALA A 576 -5.29 4.76 2.89
CA ALA A 576 -4.82 3.86 1.85
C ALA A 576 -3.34 4.11 1.44
N SER A 577 -2.79 5.31 1.71
CA SER A 577 -1.35 5.63 1.60
C SER A 577 -0.48 4.97 2.68
N GLU A 578 -1.10 4.35 3.68
CA GLU A 578 -0.45 3.68 4.81
C GLU A 578 -0.48 2.14 4.64
N ILE A 579 -1.23 1.61 3.66
CA ILE A 579 -1.28 0.17 3.36
C ILE A 579 0.13 -0.42 3.17
N VAL A 580 0.41 -1.50 3.88
CA VAL A 580 1.64 -2.28 3.74
C VAL A 580 1.37 -3.51 2.88
N VAL A 581 2.03 -3.61 1.72
CA VAL A 581 1.75 -4.67 0.72
C VAL A 581 2.15 -6.07 1.20
N GLN A 582 3.03 -6.16 2.20
CA GLN A 582 3.39 -7.41 2.86
C GLN A 582 3.14 -7.31 4.35
N SER A 583 1.93 -7.74 4.73
CA SER A 583 1.42 -7.91 6.09
C SER A 583 2.03 -9.10 6.84
N VAL A 584 3.24 -9.52 6.45
CA VAL A 584 3.97 -10.58 7.16
C VAL A 584 5.12 -9.92 7.90
N ILE A 585 5.28 -10.32 9.16
CA ILE A 585 5.90 -9.50 10.20
C ILE A 585 7.41 -9.73 10.19
N SER A 586 8.17 -8.65 10.39
CA SER A 586 9.63 -8.65 10.48
C SER A 586 10.11 -8.10 11.83
N ILE A 587 11.38 -8.26 12.13
CA ILE A 587 12.09 -7.39 13.08
C ILE A 587 13.26 -6.81 12.31
N SER A 588 13.11 -5.59 11.81
CA SER A 588 14.20 -4.86 11.17
C SER A 588 15.19 -4.34 12.23
N THR A 589 14.71 -4.19 13.47
CA THR A 589 15.45 -3.60 14.59
C THR A 589 15.59 -4.59 15.74
N ILE A 590 16.72 -5.29 15.84
CA ILE A 590 17.04 -5.95 17.11
C ILE A 590 17.45 -4.85 18.10
N ILE A 591 16.51 -4.43 18.96
CA ILE A 591 16.85 -3.67 20.16
C ILE A 591 17.50 -4.66 21.14
N LEU A 592 18.81 -4.90 20.96
CA LEU A 592 19.63 -5.70 21.85
C LEU A 592 19.82 -4.93 23.17
N ILE A 593 18.89 -5.15 24.11
CA ILE A 593 19.13 -4.84 25.52
C ILE A 593 20.08 -5.92 26.03
N HIS A 594 21.38 -5.59 25.98
CA HIS A 594 22.54 -6.34 26.47
C HIS A 594 22.96 -7.59 25.68
N GLY A 595 23.99 -7.46 24.84
CA GLY A 595 24.73 -8.60 24.29
C GLY A 595 25.55 -8.21 23.07
N LEU A 596 26.87 -8.35 23.15
CA LEU A 596 27.79 -8.17 22.02
C LEU A 596 27.61 -9.32 21.01
N GLY A 597 27.41 -9.04 19.72
CA GLY A 597 27.54 -10.11 18.72
C GLY A 597 27.06 -9.76 17.32
N ARG A 598 27.95 -9.98 16.34
CA ARG A 598 27.84 -9.71 14.90
C ARG A 598 26.63 -10.35 14.22
N GLY A 599 26.30 -9.81 13.04
CA GLY A 599 25.15 -10.13 12.19
C GLY A 599 24.97 -11.60 11.81
N TRP A 600 24.00 -11.82 10.93
CA TRP A 600 23.59 -13.13 10.42
C TRP A 600 24.82 -13.95 9.96
N PRO A 601 25.11 -15.11 10.57
CA PRO A 601 25.95 -16.11 9.94
C PRO A 601 25.03 -16.92 9.03
N MET A 602 25.15 -16.72 7.72
CA MET A 602 24.70 -17.71 6.74
C MET A 602 25.77 -18.80 6.65
N THR A 603 25.55 -19.90 7.36
CA THR A 603 26.20 -21.19 7.10
C THR A 603 25.21 -22.30 7.40
#